data_AF-A0A7V5NX47-F1
#
_entry.id   AF-A0A7V5NX47-F1
#
_cell.length_a   1.000
_cell.length_b   1.000
_cell.length_c   1.000
_cell.angle_alpha   90.00
_cell.angle_beta   90.00
_cell.angle_gamma   90.00
#
_symmetry.space_group_name_H-M   'P 1'
#
loop_
_entity.id
_entity.type
_entity.pdbx_description
1 polymer ?
#
loop_
_entity_poly.entity_id
_entity_poly.type
_entity_poly.pdbx_seq_one_letter_code
_entity_poly.pdbx_strand_id
1 'polypeptide(L)' 'KKIVARAREHGLLLLSCGVRGNVIRFLAPLTIPFDVLDEGLDILAESL' A
#
# COMPACT_ATOMS: atom_id res chain seq x y z
N LYS A 1 3.64 -10.67 -6.37
CA LYS A 1 2.66 -10.09 -5.42
C LYS A 1 3.07 -10.22 -3.94
N LYS A 2 4.35 -10.48 -3.61
CA LYS A 2 4.79 -10.69 -2.22
C LYS A 2 4.56 -9.45 -1.33
N ILE A 3 4.93 -8.27 -1.82
CA ILE A 3 4.76 -6.99 -1.12
C ILE A 3 3.28 -6.75 -0.75
N VAL A 4 2.35 -6.99 -1.67
CA VAL A 4 0.91 -6.80 -1.42
C VAL A 4 0.38 -7.76 -0.35
N ALA A 5 0.86 -9.01 -0.34
CA ALA A 5 0.47 -9.97 0.69
C ALA A 5 1.00 -9.56 2.08
N ARG A 6 2.28 -9.17 2.16
CA ARG A 6 2.93 -8.73 3.40
C ARG A 6 2.32 -7.45 3.97
N ALA A 7 2.06 -6.46 3.12
CA ALA A 7 1.36 -5.25 3.52
C ALA A 7 -0.03 -5.55 4.10
N ARG A 8 -0.77 -6.50 3.50
CA ARG A 8 -2.08 -6.92 4.01
C ARG A 8 -1.99 -7.58 5.38
N GLU A 9 -0.96 -8.38 5.62
CA GLU A 9 -0.70 -9.00 6.93
C GLU A 9 -0.42 -7.94 8.00
N HIS A 10 0.18 -6.82 7.61
CA HIS A 10 0.44 -5.67 8.48
C HIS A 10 -0.74 -4.65 8.52
N GLY A 11 -1.89 -4.98 7.93
CA GLY A 11 -3.10 -4.13 7.97
C GLY A 11 -3.23 -3.10 6.84
N LEU A 12 -2.29 -3.04 5.90
CA LEU A 12 -2.31 -2.12 4.76
C LEU A 12 -2.91 -2.77 3.50
N LEU A 13 -4.00 -2.18 2.98
CA LEU A 13 -4.60 -2.60 1.72
C LEU A 13 -3.91 -1.92 0.53
N LEU A 14 -3.26 -2.70 -0.33
CA LEU A 14 -2.60 -2.22 -1.54
C LEU A 14 -3.20 -2.82 -2.82
N LEU A 15 -3.21 -2.02 -3.88
CA LEU A 15 -3.65 -2.44 -5.22
C LEU A 15 -2.44 -2.66 -6.14
N SER A 16 -2.35 -3.86 -6.71
CA SER A 16 -1.42 -4.13 -7.83
C SER A 16 -2.11 -3.91 -9.18
N CYS A 17 -1.41 -3.33 -10.15
CA CYS A 17 -1.92 -3.10 -11.50
C CYS A 17 -0.82 -3.21 -12.59
N GLY A 18 -1.17 -2.82 -13.82
CA GLY A 18 -0.33 -2.92 -15.02
C GLY A 18 -0.40 -4.28 -15.71
N VAL A 19 -0.14 -4.33 -17.02
CA VAL A 19 -0.24 -5.56 -17.84
C VAL A 19 0.62 -6.70 -17.27
N ARG A 20 1.78 -6.35 -16.72
CA ARG A 20 2.73 -7.27 -16.09
C ARG A 20 2.50 -7.46 -14.59
N GLY A 21 1.53 -6.78 -13.99
CA GLY A 21 1.22 -6.88 -12.54
C GLY A 21 2.34 -6.41 -11.62
N ASN A 22 3.23 -5.53 -12.10
CA ASN A 22 4.43 -5.08 -11.39
C ASN A 22 4.37 -3.60 -10.96
N VAL A 23 3.17 -3.02 -10.91
CA VAL A 23 2.95 -1.65 -10.44
C VAL A 23 2.07 -1.68 -9.20
N ILE A 24 2.43 -0.91 -8.17
CA ILE A 24 1.57 -0.64 -7.02
C ILE A 24 0.91 0.72 -7.24
N ARG A 25 -0.41 0.80 -7.06
CA ARG A 25 -1.19 2.03 -7.21
C ARG A 25 -1.72 2.49 -5.84
N PHE A 26 -1.52 3.76 -5.54
CA PHE A 26 -2.12 4.43 -4.39
C PHE A 26 -3.46 5.06 -4.79
N LEU A 27 -4.52 4.70 -4.07
CA LEU A 27 -5.87 5.27 -4.21
C LEU A 27 -6.46 5.54 -2.82
N ALA A 28 -5.69 6.21 -1.96
CA ALA A 28 -6.21 6.72 -0.69
C ALA A 28 -7.25 7.81 -0.95
N PRO A 29 -8.28 7.96 -0.07
CA PRO A 29 -9.24 9.04 -0.21
C PRO A 29 -8.53 10.39 -0.02
N LEU A 30 -8.96 11.42 -0.76
CA LEU A 30 -8.36 12.76 -0.68
C LEU A 30 -8.55 13.42 0.71
N THR A 31 -9.48 12.90 1.51
CA THR A 31 -9.78 13.36 2.87
C THR A 31 -9.08 12.52 3.95
N ILE A 32 -8.14 11.65 3.58
CA ILE A 32 -7.38 10.86 4.55
C ILE A 32 -6.60 11.80 5.50
N PRO A 33 -6.64 11.59 6.82
CA PRO A 33 -5.75 12.28 7.74
C PRO A 33 -4.28 12.01 7.39
N PHE A 34 -3.42 13.02 7.54
CA PHE A 34 -2.00 12.91 7.15
C PHE A 34 -1.25 11.86 7.97
N ASP A 35 -1.53 11.76 9.26
CA ASP A 35 -0.97 10.75 10.17
C ASP A 35 -1.30 9.32 9.72
N VAL A 36 -2.53 9.08 9.28
CA VAL A 36 -2.96 7.77 8.74
C VAL A 36 -2.28 7.47 7.40
N LEU A 37 -2.05 8.50 6.57
CA LEU A 37 -1.30 8.35 5.32
C LEU A 37 0.15 7.97 5.61
N ASP A 38 0.80 8.66 6.55
CA ASP A 38 2.18 8.40 6.96
C ASP A 38 2.33 6.98 7.53
N GLU A 39 1.42 6.55 8.42
CA GLU A 39 1.38 5.17 8.93
C GLU A 39 1.30 4.14 7.79
N GLY A 40 0.44 4.38 6.79
CA GLY A 40 0.33 3.50 5.64
C GLY A 40 1.61 3.45 4.78
N LEU A 41 2.34 4.55 4.68
CA LEU A 41 3.62 4.61 3.97
C LEU A 41 4.73 3.90 4.75
N ASP A 42 4.73 3.98 6.08
CA ASP A 42 5.67 3.26 6.94
C ASP A 42 5.47 1.74 6.83
N ILE A 43 4.22 1.27 6.91
CA ILE A 43 3.89 -0.16 6.70
C ILE A 43 4.32 -0.64 5.31
N LEU A 44 4.17 0.20 4.29
CA LEU A 44 4.67 -0.12 2.95
C LEU A 44 6.20 -0.29 2.95
N ALA A 45 6.93 0.63 3.58
CA ALA A 45 8.40 0.57 3.64
C ALA A 45 8.89 -0.70 4.34
N GLU A 46 8.22 -1.14 5.42
CA GLU A 46 8.50 -2.41 6.09
C GLU A 46 8.18 -3.64 5.23
N SER A 47 7.23 -3.50 4.29
CA SER A 47 6.76 -4.58 3.43
C SER A 47 7.58 -4.77 2.14
N LEU A 48 8.49 -3.84 1.83
CA LEU A 48 9.47 -3.95 0.74
C LEU A 48 10.51 -5.04 1.01
#